data_AF-A0A1F4BJY7-F1
#
_entry.id   AF-A0A1F4BJY7-F1
#
_cell.length_a   1.000
_cell.length_b   1.000
_cell.length_c   1.000
_cell.angle_alpha   90.00
_cell.angle_beta   90.00
_cell.angle_gamma   90.00
#
_symmetry.space_group_name_H-M   'P 1'
#
loop_
_entity.id
_entity.type
_entity.pdbx_description
1 polymer ?
#
loop_
_entity_poly.entity_id
_entity_poly.type
_entity_poly.pdbx_seq_one_letter_code
_entity_poly.pdbx_strand_id
1 'polypeptide(L)'
;MLSASRPLKQNGFTYVEVVLSVVLLAVLLVPALQALQTGISGGATPTLAASAPTLRAKMEEVLAVPFGDLYVETYLPGGNTTAINATYSDAAAAVNRRVVVLYRYDAAARALSAGDTGLLYVSVYYQSEGTASALSTLMGRWW
;
A
#
# COMPACT_ATOMS: atom_id res chain seq x y z
N MET A 1 53.01 60.75 10.48
CA MET A 1 52.12 60.77 9.29
C MET A 1 52.23 59.43 8.58
N LEU A 2 51.08 58.74 8.49
CA LEU A 2 50.70 57.50 7.80
C LEU A 2 51.77 56.55 7.23
N SER A 3 51.89 55.38 7.87
CA SER A 3 52.43 54.15 7.29
C SER A 3 51.39 53.51 6.36
N ALA A 4 51.73 53.33 5.09
CA ALA A 4 50.86 52.70 4.09
C ALA A 4 51.02 51.17 4.14
N SER A 5 50.01 50.48 4.66
CA SER A 5 49.86 49.03 4.55
C SER A 5 49.52 48.66 3.11
N ARG A 6 50.44 47.96 2.42
CA ARG A 6 50.19 47.39 1.09
C ARG A 6 49.27 46.16 1.22
N PRO A 7 48.11 46.11 0.56
CA PRO A 7 47.35 44.87 0.44
C PRO A 7 48.11 43.92 -0.51
N LEU A 8 48.54 42.78 0.01
CA LEU A 8 48.99 41.66 -0.82
C LEU A 8 47.80 41.16 -1.64
N LYS A 9 47.84 41.42 -2.95
CA LYS A 9 46.82 40.96 -3.90
C LYS A 9 46.97 39.45 -4.09
N GLN A 10 46.20 38.67 -3.33
CA GLN A 10 46.16 37.21 -3.38
C GLN A 10 45.33 36.70 -4.58
N ASN A 11 45.78 36.96 -5.80
CA ASN A 11 45.07 36.51 -7.01
C ASN A 11 45.18 34.99 -7.25
N GLY A 12 46.14 34.31 -6.61
CA GLY A 12 46.33 32.86 -6.72
C GLY A 12 45.35 32.03 -5.89
N PHE A 13 44.80 32.60 -4.81
CA PHE A 13 43.86 31.89 -3.94
C PHE A 13 42.49 31.68 -4.59
N THR A 14 42.01 32.66 -5.37
CA THR A 14 40.70 32.58 -6.03
C THR A 14 40.61 31.43 -7.04
N TYR A 15 41.67 31.18 -7.81
CA TYR A 15 41.67 30.07 -8.76
C TYR A 15 41.65 28.70 -8.06
N VAL A 16 42.45 28.57 -6.99
CA VAL A 16 42.49 27.35 -6.17
C VAL A 16 41.15 27.10 -5.49
N GLU A 17 40.49 28.15 -5.00
CA GLU A 17 39.18 28.07 -4.35
C GLU A 17 38.06 27.64 -5.31
N VAL A 18 38.08 28.16 -6.55
CA VAL A 18 37.13 27.74 -7.60
C VAL A 18 37.35 26.28 -7.97
N VAL A 19 38.60 25.85 -8.17
CA VAL A 19 38.91 24.44 -8.49
C VAL A 19 38.50 23.52 -7.34
N LEU A 20 38.79 23.91 -6.10
CA LEU A 20 38.40 23.17 -4.91
C LEU A 20 36.87 23.04 -4.80
N SER A 21 36.13 24.12 -5.08
CA SER A 21 34.66 24.12 -5.06
C SER A 21 34.07 23.19 -6.11
N VAL A 22 34.63 23.18 -7.32
CA VAL A 22 34.20 22.27 -8.40
C VAL A 22 34.47 20.81 -8.04
N VAL A 23 35.64 20.52 -7.43
CA VAL A 23 35.97 19.17 -6.96
C VAL A 23 35.01 18.73 -5.86
N LEU A 24 34.70 19.59 -4.89
CA LEU A 24 33.73 19.28 -3.83
C LEU A 24 32.32 19.04 -4.39
N LEU A 25 31.87 19.86 -5.34
CA LEU A 25 30.59 19.64 -6.04
C LEU A 25 30.55 18.30 -6.76
N ALA A 26 31.62 17.93 -7.47
CA ALA A 26 31.69 16.67 -8.19
C ALA A 26 31.62 15.45 -7.24
N VAL A 27 32.29 15.53 -6.09
CA VAL A 27 32.26 14.47 -5.07
C VAL A 27 30.88 14.36 -4.40
N LEU A 28 30.21 15.49 -4.17
CA LEU A 28 28.88 15.52 -3.55
C LEU A 28 27.74 15.15 -4.51
N LEU A 29 27.98 15.19 -5.82
CA LEU A 29 26.94 14.94 -6.82
C LEU A 29 26.40 13.50 -6.77
N VAL A 30 27.29 12.53 -6.55
CA VAL A 30 26.92 11.09 -6.48
C VAL A 30 25.96 10.82 -5.31
N PRO A 31 26.29 11.16 -4.04
CA PRO A 31 25.35 10.96 -2.94
C PRO A 31 24.10 11.85 -3.06
N ALA A 32 24.17 13.03 -3.68
CA ALA A 32 23.00 13.87 -3.92
C ALA A 32 22.00 13.22 -4.90
N LEU A 33 22.49 12.60 -5.98
CA LEU A 33 21.64 11.87 -6.93
C LEU A 33 21.03 10.62 -6.30
N GLN A 34 21.78 9.91 -5.46
CA GLN A 34 21.26 8.76 -4.70
C GLN A 34 20.16 9.20 -3.73
N ALA A 35 20.38 10.28 -2.98
CA ALA A 35 19.39 10.84 -2.07
C ALA A 35 18.12 11.33 -2.81
N LEU A 36 18.26 11.91 -4.00
CA LEU A 36 17.14 12.32 -4.83
C LEU A 36 16.33 11.11 -5.34
N GLN A 37 17.01 10.05 -5.80
CA GLN A 37 16.36 8.80 -6.20
C GLN A 37 15.62 8.15 -5.02
N THR A 38 16.22 8.14 -3.84
CA THR A 38 15.56 7.67 -2.61
C THR A 38 14.38 8.56 -2.23
N GLY A 39 14.49 9.88 -2.36
CA GLY A 39 13.39 10.82 -2.09
C GLY A 39 12.21 10.65 -3.03
N ILE A 40 12.48 10.46 -4.33
CA ILE A 40 11.45 10.17 -5.34
C ILE A 40 10.79 8.81 -5.07
N SER A 41 11.58 7.79 -4.73
CA SER A 41 11.06 6.44 -4.44
C SER A 41 10.25 6.38 -3.14
N GLY A 42 10.69 7.11 -2.10
CA GLY A 42 9.98 7.24 -0.82
C GLY A 42 8.72 8.11 -0.92
N GLY A 43 8.67 9.07 -1.86
CA GLY A 43 7.49 9.89 -2.13
C GLY A 43 6.42 9.18 -2.98
N ALA A 44 6.76 8.11 -3.69
CA ALA A 44 5.85 7.37 -4.57
C ALA A 44 5.02 6.28 -3.87
N THR A 45 5.34 5.92 -2.62
CA THR A 45 4.67 4.85 -1.85
C THR A 45 3.83 5.27 -0.62
N PRO A 46 3.33 6.51 -0.46
CA PRO A 46 2.46 6.84 0.68
C PRO A 46 1.10 6.11 0.61
N THR A 47 0.67 5.66 -0.57
CA THR A 47 -0.62 4.99 -0.77
C THR A 47 -0.62 3.55 -0.25
N LEU A 48 0.35 2.70 -0.62
CA LEU A 48 0.36 1.30 -0.17
C LEU A 48 0.46 1.15 1.35
N ALA A 49 1.31 1.96 2.00
CA ALA A 49 1.50 1.91 3.45
C ALA A 49 0.25 2.38 4.22
N ALA A 50 -0.53 3.32 3.67
CA ALA A 50 -1.80 3.78 4.24
C ALA A 50 -3.01 2.90 3.86
N SER A 51 -2.93 2.21 2.72
CA SER A 51 -3.97 1.32 2.19
C SER A 51 -4.05 -0.01 2.92
N ALA A 52 -2.93 -0.54 3.41
CA ALA A 52 -2.87 -1.80 4.16
C ALA A 52 -3.64 -1.78 5.51
N PRO A 53 -3.49 -0.77 6.40
CA PRO A 53 -4.23 -0.73 7.67
C PRO A 53 -5.73 -0.52 7.46
N THR A 54 -6.13 0.19 6.40
CA THR A 54 -7.55 0.46 6.08
C THR A 54 -8.25 -0.74 5.45
N LEU A 55 -7.54 -1.56 4.67
CA LEU A 55 -8.00 -2.90 4.25
C LEU A 55 -8.15 -3.85 5.45
N ARG A 56 -7.16 -3.86 6.35
CA ARG A 56 -7.20 -4.66 7.57
C ARG A 56 -8.37 -4.28 8.48
N ALA A 57 -8.59 -2.99 8.73
CA ALA A 57 -9.73 -2.53 9.51
C ALA A 57 -11.06 -2.99 8.89
N LYS A 58 -11.18 -2.96 7.56
CA LYS A 58 -12.38 -3.46 6.88
C LYS A 58 -12.53 -4.98 7.01
N MET A 59 -11.41 -5.72 6.94
CA MET A 59 -11.41 -7.16 7.19
C MET A 59 -11.86 -7.48 8.62
N GLU A 60 -11.35 -6.75 9.61
CA GLU A 60 -11.76 -6.90 11.02
C GLU A 60 -13.24 -6.58 11.22
N GLU A 61 -13.77 -5.55 10.55
CA GLU A 61 -15.21 -5.22 10.55
C GLU A 61 -16.05 -6.38 10.01
N VAL A 62 -15.64 -7.00 8.89
CA VAL A 62 -16.35 -8.15 8.30
C VAL A 62 -16.24 -9.37 9.20
N LEU A 63 -15.07 -9.64 9.76
CA LEU A 63 -14.85 -10.78 10.66
C LEU A 63 -15.58 -10.61 12.00
N ALA A 64 -15.89 -9.39 12.43
CA ALA A 64 -16.69 -9.15 13.63
C ALA A 64 -18.16 -9.58 13.46
N VAL A 65 -18.61 -9.81 12.23
CA VAL A 65 -19.98 -10.27 11.93
C VAL A 65 -20.10 -11.77 12.21
N PRO A 66 -21.21 -12.24 12.81
CA PRO A 66 -21.45 -13.66 13.02
C PRO A 66 -21.39 -14.48 11.73
N PHE A 67 -20.85 -15.70 11.81
CA PHE A 67 -20.74 -16.61 10.67
C PHE A 67 -22.07 -16.85 9.96
N GLY A 68 -23.18 -16.98 10.72
CA GLY A 68 -24.50 -17.23 10.14
C GLY A 68 -24.93 -16.14 9.16
N ASP A 69 -24.69 -14.87 9.50
CA ASP A 69 -25.07 -13.73 8.68
C ASP A 69 -24.21 -13.64 7.41
N LEU A 70 -22.88 -13.81 7.56
CA LEU A 70 -21.96 -13.87 6.42
C LEU A 70 -22.25 -15.08 5.51
N TYR A 71 -22.71 -16.18 6.07
CA TYR A 71 -23.04 -17.39 5.32
C TYR A 71 -24.30 -17.22 4.49
N VAL A 72 -25.33 -16.54 5.00
CA VAL A 72 -26.55 -16.21 4.23
C VAL A 72 -26.20 -15.36 3.02
N GLU A 73 -25.25 -14.44 3.20
CA GLU A 73 -24.77 -13.51 2.19
C GLU A 73 -23.92 -14.17 1.08
N THR A 74 -23.58 -15.45 1.23
CA THR A 74 -22.97 -16.27 0.17
C THR A 74 -24.00 -16.95 -0.74
N TYR A 75 -25.29 -16.82 -0.41
CA TYR A 75 -26.38 -17.49 -1.09
C TYR A 75 -27.23 -16.50 -1.89
N LEU A 76 -26.98 -16.40 -3.19
CA LEU A 76 -27.92 -15.82 -4.15
C LEU A 76 -28.66 -16.95 -4.90
N PRO A 77 -29.88 -16.70 -5.40
CA PRO A 77 -30.59 -17.67 -6.23
C PRO A 77 -29.72 -18.03 -7.46
N GLY A 78 -29.12 -19.22 -7.46
CA GLY A 78 -28.21 -19.67 -8.52
C GLY A 78 -26.85 -20.24 -8.07
N GLY A 79 -26.46 -20.10 -6.79
CA GLY A 79 -25.26 -20.73 -6.23
C GLY A 79 -24.30 -19.79 -5.51
N ASN A 80 -23.11 -20.30 -5.15
CA ASN A 80 -22.05 -19.54 -4.47
C ASN A 80 -21.51 -18.44 -5.39
N THR A 81 -21.53 -17.19 -4.94
CA THR A 81 -21.26 -16.07 -5.83
C THR A 81 -19.82 -15.61 -5.78
N THR A 82 -19.23 -15.42 -6.96
CA THR A 82 -18.03 -14.59 -7.14
C THR A 82 -18.29 -13.09 -7.15
N ALA A 83 -19.52 -12.70 -6.81
CA ALA A 83 -19.99 -11.34 -6.88
C ALA A 83 -19.63 -10.56 -5.61
N ILE A 84 -19.30 -9.29 -5.81
CA ILE A 84 -19.07 -8.32 -4.74
C ILE A 84 -20.33 -8.25 -3.87
N ASN A 85 -20.15 -8.45 -2.56
CA ASN A 85 -21.23 -8.33 -1.60
C ASN A 85 -21.52 -6.85 -1.33
N ALA A 86 -22.70 -6.37 -1.74
CA ALA A 86 -23.05 -4.95 -1.58
C ALA A 86 -23.31 -4.53 -0.13
N THR A 87 -23.71 -5.47 0.75
CA THR A 87 -24.01 -5.23 2.17
C THR A 87 -22.73 -4.87 2.94
N TYR A 88 -21.64 -5.60 2.70
CA TYR A 88 -20.38 -5.40 3.43
C TYR A 88 -19.34 -4.58 2.69
N SER A 89 -19.53 -4.31 1.39
CA SER A 89 -18.65 -3.44 0.61
C SER A 89 -18.93 -1.96 0.87
N ASP A 90 -17.92 -1.12 0.64
CA ASP A 90 -18.13 0.33 0.61
C ASP A 90 -19.09 0.73 -0.53
N ALA A 91 -19.75 1.87 -0.35
CA ALA A 91 -20.67 2.44 -1.35
C ALA A 91 -20.00 2.58 -2.73
N ALA A 92 -20.77 2.36 -3.81
CA ALA A 92 -20.24 2.34 -5.17
C ALA A 92 -19.54 3.64 -5.61
N ALA A 93 -19.89 4.78 -4.99
CA ALA A 93 -19.31 6.08 -5.27
C ALA A 93 -18.11 6.45 -4.37
N ALA A 94 -17.68 5.57 -3.46
CA ALA A 94 -16.58 5.86 -2.54
C ALA A 94 -15.24 5.97 -3.28
N VAL A 95 -14.46 7.01 -2.97
CA VAL A 95 -13.04 7.08 -3.36
C VAL A 95 -12.29 5.97 -2.61
N ASN A 96 -11.47 5.19 -3.32
CA ASN A 96 -10.81 3.99 -2.80
C ASN A 96 -11.81 2.97 -2.24
N ARG A 97 -12.87 2.68 -2.99
CA ARG A 97 -13.90 1.70 -2.60
C ARG A 97 -13.26 0.34 -2.28
N ARG A 98 -13.43 -0.12 -1.04
CA ARG A 98 -13.08 -1.48 -0.62
C ARG A 98 -14.28 -2.38 -0.85
N VAL A 99 -14.04 -3.48 -1.53
CA VAL A 99 -15.06 -4.47 -1.86
C VAL A 99 -14.78 -5.75 -1.10
N VAL A 100 -15.85 -6.37 -0.62
CA VAL A 100 -15.83 -7.62 0.13
C VAL A 100 -16.46 -8.68 -0.74
N VAL A 101 -15.79 -9.82 -0.84
CA VAL A 101 -16.31 -10.98 -1.55
C VAL A 101 -16.25 -12.18 -0.62
N LEU A 102 -17.38 -12.84 -0.48
CA LEU A 102 -17.60 -13.95 0.44
C LEU A 102 -17.88 -15.20 -0.37
N TYR A 103 -17.21 -16.29 0.01
CA TYR A 103 -17.36 -17.56 -0.67
C TYR A 103 -17.38 -18.71 0.30
N ARG A 104 -18.13 -19.76 -0.02
CA ARG A 104 -17.97 -21.06 0.65
C ARG A 104 -16.72 -21.77 0.15
N TYR A 105 -15.95 -22.35 1.06
CA TYR A 105 -14.65 -22.94 0.78
C TYR A 105 -14.56 -24.37 1.33
N ASP A 106 -14.10 -25.31 0.53
CA ASP A 106 -13.84 -26.69 0.95
C ASP A 106 -12.35 -26.89 1.21
N ALA A 107 -11.98 -27.17 2.46
CA ALA A 107 -10.59 -27.42 2.83
C ALA A 107 -10.04 -28.76 2.32
N ALA A 108 -10.89 -29.78 2.13
CA ALA A 108 -10.47 -31.08 1.62
C ALA A 108 -10.17 -31.02 0.12
N ALA A 109 -11.05 -30.34 -0.64
CA ALA A 109 -10.84 -30.10 -2.06
C ALA A 109 -9.88 -28.93 -2.35
N ARG A 110 -9.57 -28.10 -1.34
CA ARG A 110 -8.79 -26.85 -1.44
C ARG A 110 -9.36 -25.92 -2.52
N ALA A 111 -10.68 -25.86 -2.61
CA ALA A 111 -11.40 -25.20 -3.69
C ALA A 111 -12.66 -24.49 -3.17
N LEU A 112 -13.16 -23.54 -3.96
CA LEU A 112 -14.47 -22.94 -3.73
C LEU A 112 -15.54 -24.01 -3.94
N SER A 113 -16.52 -24.06 -3.05
CA SER A 113 -17.58 -25.06 -3.07
C SER A 113 -18.94 -24.40 -3.09
N ALA A 114 -19.95 -25.01 -3.71
CA ALA A 114 -21.34 -24.55 -3.57
C ALA A 114 -22.01 -25.09 -2.30
N GLY A 115 -21.44 -26.15 -1.71
CA GLY A 115 -21.96 -26.84 -0.55
C GLY A 115 -21.64 -26.14 0.78
N ASP A 116 -22.35 -26.55 1.83
CA ASP A 116 -22.02 -26.17 3.20
C ASP A 116 -20.83 -27.00 3.71
N THR A 117 -19.68 -26.37 3.81
CA THR A 117 -18.45 -26.97 4.35
C THR A 117 -18.13 -26.44 5.75
N GLY A 118 -18.93 -25.51 6.29
CA GLY A 118 -18.63 -24.81 7.54
C GLY A 118 -17.42 -23.87 7.47
N LEU A 119 -16.92 -23.55 6.26
CA LEU A 119 -15.80 -22.65 6.01
C LEU A 119 -16.17 -21.60 4.97
N LEU A 120 -15.83 -20.35 5.28
CA LEU A 120 -15.98 -19.20 4.40
C LEU A 120 -14.61 -18.63 4.05
N TYR A 121 -14.39 -18.36 2.78
CA TYR A 121 -13.29 -17.57 2.29
C TYR A 121 -13.75 -16.11 2.14
N VAL A 122 -13.12 -15.24 2.91
CA VAL A 122 -13.39 -13.81 2.96
C VAL A 122 -12.25 -13.11 2.24
N SER A 123 -12.57 -12.32 1.22
CA SER A 123 -11.60 -11.54 0.46
C SER A 123 -12.01 -10.06 0.44
N VAL A 124 -11.07 -9.19 0.77
CA VAL A 124 -11.26 -7.74 0.77
C VAL A 124 -10.17 -7.09 -0.09
N TYR A 125 -10.57 -6.26 -1.04
CA TYR A 125 -9.63 -5.57 -1.93
C TYR A 125 -10.17 -4.23 -2.40
N TYR A 126 -9.29 -3.36 -2.91
CA TYR A 126 -9.70 -2.12 -3.56
C TYR A 126 -10.23 -2.41 -4.96
N GLN A 127 -11.39 -1.86 -5.31
CA GLN A 127 -11.99 -2.08 -6.63
C GLN A 127 -11.04 -1.67 -7.78
N SER A 128 -10.21 -0.66 -7.58
CA SER A 128 -9.23 -0.17 -8.55
C SER A 128 -8.02 -1.10 -8.74
N GLU A 129 -7.65 -1.87 -7.71
CA GLU A 129 -6.49 -2.78 -7.74
C GLU A 129 -6.88 -4.22 -8.08
N GLY A 130 -8.18 -4.56 -7.94
CA GLY A 130 -8.68 -5.90 -8.16
C GLY A 130 -8.14 -6.91 -7.14
N THR A 131 -8.20 -8.19 -7.48
CA THR A 131 -7.86 -9.28 -6.55
C THR A 131 -6.36 -9.48 -6.34
N ALA A 132 -5.49 -8.79 -7.10
CA ALA A 132 -4.03 -8.93 -7.00
C ALA A 132 -3.49 -8.43 -5.65
N SER A 133 -4.12 -7.40 -5.08
CA SER A 133 -3.81 -6.84 -3.76
C SER A 133 -4.80 -7.28 -2.68
N ALA A 134 -5.52 -8.39 -2.89
CA ALA A 134 -6.56 -8.80 -1.97
C ALA A 134 -5.99 -9.29 -0.65
N LEU A 135 -6.55 -8.79 0.45
CA LEU A 135 -6.41 -9.41 1.75
C LEU A 135 -7.46 -10.51 1.84
N SER A 136 -7.01 -11.75 2.05
CA SER A 136 -7.93 -12.88 2.17
C SER A 136 -7.68 -13.71 3.41
N THR A 137 -8.75 -14.25 3.99
CA THR A 137 -8.70 -15.12 5.16
C THR A 137 -9.79 -16.19 5.09
N LEU A 138 -9.62 -17.24 5.89
CA LEU A 138 -10.61 -18.29 6.08
C LEU A 138 -11.27 -18.11 7.45
N MET A 139 -12.60 -18.15 7.44
CA MET A 139 -13.44 -18.05 8.62
C MET A 139 -14.22 -19.34 8.80
N GLY A 140 -14.09 -19.98 9.96
CA GLY A 140 -14.83 -21.20 10.29
C GLY A 140 -16.18 -20.90 10.94
N ARG A 141 -17.03 -21.92 11.04
CA ARG A 141 -18.23 -21.86 11.88
C ARG A 141 -17.91 -21.94 13.39
N TRP A 142 -16.76 -22.48 13.76
CA TRP A 142 -16.48 -23.00 15.11
C TRP A 142 -15.42 -22.22 15.91
N TRP A 143 -15.30 -20.90 15.69
CA TRP A 143 -14.38 -20.04 16.42
C TRP A 143 -15.11 -19.03 17.30
#